data_AF-A0A9X1V2C6-F1
#
_entry.id   AF-A0A9X1V2C6-F1
#
_cell.length_a   1.000
_cell.length_b   1.000
_cell.length_c   1.000
_cell.angle_alpha   90.00
_cell.angle_beta   90.00
_cell.angle_gamma   90.00
#
_symmetry.space_group_name_H-M   'P 1'
#
loop_
_entity.id
_entity.type
_entity.pdbx_description
1 polymer ?
#
loop_
_entity_poly.entity_id
_entity_poly.type
_entity_poly.pdbx_seq_one_letter_code
_entity_poly.pdbx_strand_id
1 'polypeptide(L)' 'MMTKIINREPILEIKDLKKSFGDQHVLNGFNLKLFEGENLVVMGK' A
#
# COMPACT_ATOMS: atom_id res chain seq x y z
N MET A 1 -0.28 -6.62 -34.52
CA MET A 1 0.31 -7.31 -33.34
C MET A 1 -0.36 -6.78 -32.09
N MET A 2 -0.55 -7.66 -31.10
CA MET A 2 -1.51 -7.56 -29.98
C MET A 2 -1.33 -6.30 -29.11
N THR A 3 -2.42 -5.57 -28.87
CA THR A 3 -2.53 -4.55 -27.83
C THR A 3 -2.44 -5.23 -26.47
N LYS A 4 -1.31 -5.06 -25.78
CA LYS A 4 -1.15 -5.47 -24.38
C LYS A 4 -2.21 -4.72 -23.57
N ILE A 5 -3.22 -5.42 -23.08
CA ILE A 5 -4.16 -4.86 -22.09
C ILE A 5 -3.30 -4.57 -20.87
N ILE A 6 -3.03 -3.29 -20.62
CA ILE A 6 -2.31 -2.83 -19.42
C ILE A 6 -3.29 -2.93 -18.26
N ASN A 7 -3.46 -4.13 -17.71
CA ASN A 7 -4.03 -4.27 -16.39
C ASN A 7 -3.03 -3.63 -15.44
N ARG A 8 -3.39 -2.46 -14.89
CA ARG A 8 -2.59 -1.79 -13.86
C ARG A 8 -2.76 -2.57 -12.56
N GLU A 9 -2.07 -3.71 -12.47
CA GLU A 9 -1.95 -4.45 -11.22
C GLU A 9 -1.13 -3.60 -10.23
N PRO A 10 -1.53 -3.54 -8.95
CA PRO A 10 -0.71 -2.88 -7.95
C PRO A 10 0.61 -3.64 -7.78
N ILE A 11 1.72 -2.91 -7.76
CA ILE A 11 3.06 -3.46 -7.49
C ILE A 11 3.25 -3.77 -6.00
N LEU A 12 2.52 -3.06 -5.12
CA LEU A 12 2.48 -3.31 -3.70
C LEU A 12 1.06 -3.11 -3.20
N GLU A 13 0.52 -4.09 -2.49
CA GLU A 13 -0.79 -4.01 -1.86
C GLU A 13 -0.67 -4.39 -0.38
N ILE A 14 -1.08 -3.47 0.50
CA ILE A 14 -1.21 -3.67 1.93
C ILE A 14 -2.70 -3.67 2.24
N LYS A 15 -3.17 -4.70 2.95
CA LYS A 15 -4.56 -4.82 3.39
C LYS A 15 -4.62 -4.99 4.90
N ASP A 16 -5.46 -4.20 5.55
CA ASP A 16 -5.77 -4.24 6.99
C ASP A 16 -4.53 -4.33 7.91
N LEU A 17 -3.47 -3.58 7.59
CA LEU A 17 -2.24 -3.59 8.39
C LEU A 17 -2.49 -2.99 9.77
N LYS A 18 -2.27 -3.81 10.79
CA LYS A 18 -2.42 -3.46 12.20
C LYS A 18 -1.07 -3.58 12.90
N LYS A 19 -0.67 -2.53 13.61
CA LYS A 19 0.57 -2.48 14.41
C LYS A 19 0.26 -1.79 15.72
N SER A 20 0.55 -2.49 16.81
CA SER A 20 0.44 -1.92 18.16
C SER A 20 1.75 -2.13 18.92
N PHE A 21 2.03 -1.21 19.85
CA PHE A 21 3.09 -1.34 20.84
C PHE A 21 2.45 -1.23 22.23
N GLY A 22 2.25 -2.38 22.87
CA GLY A 22 1.39 -2.46 24.05
C GLY A 22 -0.03 -2.02 23.71
N ASP A 23 -0.59 -1.13 24.52
CA ASP A 23 -1.92 -0.54 24.33
C ASP A 23 -1.97 0.53 23.23
N GLN A 24 -0.82 0.97 22.71
CA GLN A 24 -0.78 1.98 21.66
C GLN A 24 -0.99 1.34 20.29
N HIS A 25 -2.15 1.59 19.68
CA HIS A 25 -2.42 1.22 18.29
C HIS A 25 -1.80 2.26 17.35
N VAL A 26 -0.69 1.91 16.70
CA VAL A 26 0.08 2.79 15.79
C VAL A 26 -0.41 2.68 14.34
N LEU A 27 -0.82 1.48 13.92
CA LEU A 27 -1.56 1.26 12.68
C LEU A 27 -2.79 0.43 13.03
N ASN A 28 -3.98 0.86 12.59
CA ASN A 28 -5.23 0.14 12.88
C ASN A 28 -6.04 -0.05 11.60
N GLY A 29 -5.61 -0.99 10.76
CA GLY A 29 -6.29 -1.32 9.51
C GLY A 29 -5.85 -0.43 8.35
N PHE A 30 -4.54 -0.19 8.23
CA PHE A 30 -3.98 0.57 7.13
C PHE A 30 -4.04 -0.24 5.82
N ASN A 31 -4.61 0.36 4.78
CA ASN A 31 -4.72 -0.22 3.45
C ASN A 31 -3.98 0.67 2.45
N LEU A 32 -3.18 0.09 1.56
CA LEU A 32 -2.41 0.80 0.54
C LEU A 32 -2.37 -0.02 -0.74
N LYS A 33 -2.51 0.63 -1.88
CA LYS A 33 -2.12 0.08 -3.18
C LYS A 33 -1.15 1.06 -3.81
N LEU A 34 0.00 0.56 -4.23
CA LEU A 34 0.99 1.31 -4.98
C LEU A 34 1.05 0.73 -6.38
N PHE A 35 1.02 1.58 -7.39
CA PHE A 35 1.12 1.20 -8.78
C PHE A 35 2.48 1.58 -9.37
N GLU A 36 2.82 0.97 -10.50
CA GLU A 36 4.08 1.22 -11.18
C GLU A 36 4.24 2.71 -11.54
N GLY A 37 5.39 3.29 -11.20
CA GLY A 37 5.71 4.70 -11.46
C GLY A 37 5.19 5.69 -10.40
N GLU A 38 4.50 5.22 -9.36
CA GLU A 38 4.10 6.06 -8.23
C GLU A 38 5.21 6.17 -7.17
N ASN A 39 5.39 7.37 -6.63
CA ASN A 39 6.27 7.60 -5.51
C ASN A 39 5.46 7.65 -4.21
N LEU A 40 5.81 6.80 -3.25
CA LEU A 40 5.22 6.82 -1.91
C LEU A 40 6.21 7.43 -0.91
N VAL A 41 5.73 8.39 -0.12
CA VAL A 41 6.48 8.93 1.03
C VAL A 41 5.69 8.65 2.29
N VAL A 42 6.33 8.02 3.27
CA VAL A 42 5.76 7.79 4.60
C VAL A 42 6.42 8.75 5.58
N MET A 43 5.61 9.58 6.23
CA MET A 43 6.05 10.50 7.27
C MET A 43 5.47 10.08 8.62
N GLY A 44 6.28 10.12 9.66
CA GLY A 44 5.89 9.84 11.04
C GLY A 44 6.44 10.94 11.96
N LYS A 45 5.75 11.16 13.09
CA LYS A 45 6.24 12.00 14.18
C LYS A 45 7.10 11.17 15.13
#